data_AF-A0A2Z6R863-F1
#
_entry.id   AF-A0A2Z6R863-F1
#
_cell.length_a   1.000
_cell.length_b   1.000
_cell.length_c   1.000
_cell.angle_alpha   90.00
_cell.angle_beta   90.00
_cell.angle_gamma   90.00
#
_symmetry.space_group_name_H-M   'P 1'
#
loop_
_entity.id
_entity.type
_entity.pdbx_description
1 polymer ?
#
loop_
_entity_poly.entity_id
_entity_poly.type
_entity_poly.pdbx_seq_one_letter_code
_entity_poly.pdbx_strand_id
1 'polypeptide(L)'
;MSIEENVDKNIQLIDKYDVFEPKFGVFKTSNYDLSLKERRERYRNLNYILCENCNEEVDYCKSYCIHCYDKETDVVKKVQMKYGSNFGIFKTLDYNLDLKERRAKYKNFDVILCENCNKETNHYYWYRTFCYDKETDIYKKRYMKYGSNIGTFNTSDYSLDLKERRAKYKNFDGILCGSCNKEIYRYNYYCTYCYNKETNIIKKIYMKYGSNFKILNISDYNLDLKERKAKYMKFDCILCENCNKEIDNYECYCTYCYYKETDINKKCQMKYGSNFGILYTSDYNLSVIERKAKNIYFDIILCENCSKEIDNYNYYYCTYCCDKETSIIKKGHMKYGSKFGIFNTSDYNLDLKERKSKIQEF
;
A
#
# COMPACT_ATOMS: atom_id res chain seq x y z
N MET A 1 -68.78 52.15 23.22
CA MET A 1 -67.83 52.32 22.11
C MET A 1 -68.00 51.12 21.20
N SER A 2 -68.59 51.38 20.05
CA SER A 2 -69.20 50.41 19.14
C SER A 2 -68.17 49.49 18.49
N ILE A 3 -68.58 48.24 18.28
CA ILE A 3 -67.85 47.18 17.57
C ILE A 3 -67.42 47.64 16.16
N GLU A 4 -68.13 48.61 15.58
CA GLU A 4 -67.89 49.16 14.24
C GLU A 4 -66.58 49.94 14.12
N GLU A 5 -66.13 50.70 15.13
CA GLU A 5 -64.83 51.42 15.07
C GLU A 5 -63.62 50.46 15.13
N ASN A 6 -63.83 49.23 15.62
CA ASN A 6 -62.79 48.19 15.71
C ASN A 6 -62.69 47.36 14.43
N VAL A 7 -63.73 47.34 13.59
CA VAL A 7 -63.70 46.64 12.29
C VAL A 7 -62.93 47.47 11.26
N ASP A 8 -63.18 48.79 11.19
CA ASP A 8 -62.50 49.66 10.21
C ASP A 8 -60.98 49.80 10.46
N LYS A 9 -60.55 49.84 11.72
CA LYS A 9 -59.10 49.83 12.05
C LYS A 9 -58.42 48.49 11.73
N ASN A 10 -59.15 47.37 11.76
CA ASN A 10 -58.61 46.06 11.39
C ASN A 10 -58.60 45.84 9.87
N ILE A 11 -59.56 46.39 9.13
CA ILE A 11 -59.55 46.35 7.65
C ILE A 11 -58.34 47.14 7.11
N GLN A 12 -58.04 48.33 7.66
CA GLN A 12 -56.85 49.11 7.27
C GLN A 12 -55.51 48.46 7.63
N LEU A 13 -55.49 47.47 8.54
CA LEU A 13 -54.28 46.70 8.90
C LEU A 13 -54.04 45.50 7.97
N ILE A 14 -55.09 44.99 7.31
CA ILE A 14 -55.00 43.86 6.36
C ILE A 14 -54.41 44.34 5.02
N ASP A 15 -54.71 45.57 4.59
CA ASP A 15 -54.18 46.15 3.34
C ASP A 15 -52.68 46.54 3.39
N LYS A 16 -52.01 46.34 4.54
CA LYS A 16 -50.60 46.72 4.74
C LYS A 16 -49.61 45.56 4.58
N TYR A 17 -50.10 44.33 4.45
CA TYR A 17 -49.27 43.18 4.11
C TYR A 17 -49.51 42.86 2.64
N ASP A 18 -48.46 42.90 1.81
CA ASP A 18 -48.50 42.34 0.46
C ASP A 18 -49.10 40.94 0.54
N VAL A 19 -50.36 40.79 0.10
CA VAL A 19 -51.05 39.50 0.07
C VAL A 19 -50.27 38.64 -0.91
N PHE A 20 -49.40 37.78 -0.37
CA PHE A 20 -48.60 36.85 -1.16
C PHE A 20 -49.55 35.80 -1.72
N GLU A 21 -50.18 36.09 -2.87
CA GLU A 21 -51.03 35.12 -3.56
C GLU A 21 -50.17 33.91 -3.96
N PRO A 22 -50.44 32.72 -3.41
CA PRO A 22 -49.60 31.58 -3.70
C PRO A 22 -49.77 31.15 -5.15
N LYS A 23 -48.68 30.94 -5.87
CA LYS A 23 -48.72 30.41 -7.23
C LYS A 23 -48.88 28.89 -7.19
N PHE A 24 -50.04 28.40 -7.59
CA PHE A 24 -50.35 26.97 -7.64
C PHE A 24 -50.08 26.37 -9.02
N GLY A 25 -49.61 25.13 -9.04
CA GLY A 25 -49.47 24.30 -10.23
C GLY A 25 -50.18 22.97 -10.11
N VAL A 26 -50.46 22.35 -11.25
CA VAL A 26 -50.96 20.96 -11.33
C VAL A 26 -49.88 20.07 -11.91
N PHE A 27 -49.57 18.98 -11.21
CA PHE A 27 -48.72 17.90 -11.69
C PHE A 27 -49.59 16.86 -12.40
N LYS A 28 -49.44 16.80 -13.73
CA LYS A 28 -50.12 15.86 -14.59
C LYS A 28 -49.34 14.56 -14.74
N THR A 29 -50.01 13.48 -15.05
CA THR A 29 -49.41 12.17 -15.39
C THR A 29 -48.40 12.28 -16.53
N SER A 30 -48.68 13.08 -17.55
CA SER A 30 -47.75 13.35 -18.66
C SER A 30 -46.48 14.09 -18.24
N ASN A 31 -46.43 14.67 -17.04
CA ASN A 31 -45.19 15.23 -16.51
C ASN A 31 -44.15 14.16 -16.18
N TYR A 32 -44.55 12.90 -15.98
CA TYR A 32 -43.59 11.80 -15.78
C TYR A 32 -42.77 11.47 -17.03
N ASP A 33 -43.19 11.94 -18.22
CA ASP A 33 -42.40 11.78 -19.45
C ASP A 33 -41.25 12.80 -19.55
N LEU A 34 -41.28 13.86 -18.74
CA LEU A 34 -40.24 14.88 -18.68
C LEU A 34 -39.06 14.41 -17.80
N SER A 35 -37.85 14.75 -18.22
CA SER A 35 -36.66 14.60 -17.38
C SER A 35 -36.83 15.35 -16.04
N LEU A 36 -36.09 14.90 -15.02
CA LEU A 36 -36.04 15.58 -13.72
C LEU A 36 -35.69 17.07 -13.85
N LYS A 37 -34.78 17.40 -14.77
CA LYS A 37 -34.36 18.79 -15.03
C LYS A 37 -35.52 19.62 -15.60
N GLU A 38 -36.22 19.10 -16.60
CA GLU A 38 -37.37 19.77 -17.21
C GLU A 38 -38.51 19.97 -16.22
N ARG A 39 -38.78 18.97 -15.35
CA ARG A 39 -39.79 19.10 -14.29
C ARG A 39 -39.45 20.21 -13.30
N ARG A 40 -38.21 20.25 -12.84
CA ARG A 40 -37.72 21.30 -11.92
C ARG A 40 -37.81 22.68 -12.54
N GLU A 41 -37.52 22.79 -13.84
CA GLU A 41 -37.61 24.05 -14.57
C GLU A 41 -39.06 24.50 -14.77
N ARG A 42 -39.96 23.59 -15.15
CA ARG A 42 -41.39 23.85 -15.31
C ARG A 42 -42.04 24.40 -14.04
N TYR A 43 -41.62 23.90 -12.88
CA TYR A 43 -42.24 24.24 -11.59
C TYR A 43 -41.42 25.21 -10.72
N ARG A 44 -40.31 25.76 -11.23
CA ARG A 44 -39.36 26.59 -10.48
C ARG A 44 -40.00 27.80 -9.78
N ASN A 45 -41.05 28.38 -10.38
CA ASN A 45 -41.68 29.63 -9.93
C ASN A 45 -43.04 29.42 -9.25
N LEU A 46 -43.36 28.18 -8.86
CA LEU A 46 -44.61 27.83 -8.18
C LEU A 46 -44.35 27.57 -6.70
N ASN A 47 -45.29 27.98 -5.85
CA ASN A 47 -45.21 27.80 -4.41
C ASN A 47 -45.72 26.42 -3.99
N TYR A 48 -46.76 25.93 -4.67
CA TYR A 48 -47.39 24.64 -4.40
C TYR A 48 -47.72 23.93 -5.70
N ILE A 49 -47.55 22.60 -5.72
CA ILE A 49 -47.87 21.77 -6.87
C ILE A 49 -48.77 20.64 -6.39
N LEU A 50 -49.98 20.51 -6.92
CA LEU A 50 -50.90 19.45 -6.55
C LEU A 50 -50.93 18.36 -7.63
N CYS A 51 -50.91 17.10 -7.23
CA CYS A 51 -51.03 15.98 -8.17
C CYS A 51 -52.48 15.82 -8.65
N GLU A 52 -52.69 15.77 -9.97
CA GLU A 52 -54.04 15.64 -10.54
C GLU A 52 -54.76 14.34 -10.13
N ASN A 53 -54.00 13.28 -9.81
CA ASN A 53 -54.55 11.95 -9.54
C ASN A 53 -54.95 11.74 -8.08
N CYS A 54 -54.28 12.39 -7.13
CA CYS A 54 -54.51 12.17 -5.71
C CYS A 54 -54.78 13.45 -4.92
N ASN A 55 -54.69 14.62 -5.56
CA ASN A 55 -54.85 15.95 -4.94
C ASN A 55 -53.86 16.24 -3.80
N GLU A 56 -52.83 15.41 -3.64
CA GLU A 56 -51.77 15.59 -2.66
C GLU A 56 -50.70 16.51 -3.22
N GLU A 57 -50.02 17.23 -2.33
CA GLU A 57 -48.90 18.08 -2.68
C GLU A 57 -47.72 17.25 -3.22
N VAL A 58 -47.15 17.71 -4.32
CA VAL A 58 -45.93 17.17 -4.91
C VAL A 58 -44.75 17.87 -4.28
N ASP A 59 -43.95 17.09 -3.55
CA ASP A 59 -42.68 17.53 -2.97
C ASP A 59 -41.79 18.17 -4.06
N TYR A 60 -41.57 19.48 -3.94
CA TYR A 60 -40.80 20.29 -4.88
C TYR A 60 -39.38 19.72 -5.09
N CYS A 61 -38.73 19.25 -4.00
CA CYS A 61 -37.37 18.73 -4.04
C CYS A 61 -37.28 17.40 -4.82
N LYS A 62 -38.32 16.57 -4.71
CA LYS A 62 -38.42 15.29 -5.40
C LYS A 62 -38.93 15.43 -6.84
N SER A 63 -39.77 16.42 -7.10
CA SER A 63 -40.36 16.70 -8.42
C SER A 63 -41.22 15.54 -8.97
N TYR A 64 -41.76 14.69 -8.08
CA TYR A 64 -42.72 13.61 -8.37
C TYR A 64 -43.69 13.41 -7.20
N CYS A 65 -44.90 12.92 -7.47
CA CYS A 65 -45.87 12.67 -6.40
C CYS A 65 -45.50 11.40 -5.60
N ILE A 66 -45.18 11.56 -4.32
CA ILE A 66 -44.82 10.46 -3.42
C ILE A 66 -45.99 9.48 -3.25
N HIS A 67 -47.21 10.00 -3.07
CA HIS A 67 -48.39 9.16 -2.85
C HIS A 67 -48.71 8.26 -4.04
N CYS A 68 -48.64 8.79 -5.27
CA CYS A 68 -48.77 7.96 -6.47
C CYS A 68 -47.61 6.98 -6.60
N TYR A 69 -46.37 7.42 -6.31
CA TYR A 69 -45.19 6.57 -6.38
C TYR A 69 -45.29 5.38 -5.43
N ASP A 70 -45.71 5.57 -4.19
CA ASP A 70 -45.79 4.49 -3.20
C ASP A 70 -46.81 3.42 -3.61
N LYS A 71 -47.92 3.83 -4.26
CA LYS A 71 -48.95 2.93 -4.79
C LYS A 71 -48.55 2.18 -6.06
N GLU A 72 -47.59 2.70 -6.84
CA GLU A 72 -47.16 2.05 -8.08
C GLU A 72 -46.42 0.73 -7.78
N THR A 73 -46.75 -0.32 -8.52
CA THR A 73 -46.15 -1.66 -8.35
C THR A 73 -45.20 -2.02 -9.48
N ASP A 74 -45.39 -1.42 -10.66
CA ASP A 74 -44.48 -1.56 -11.79
C ASP A 74 -43.18 -0.79 -11.52
N VAL A 75 -42.06 -1.52 -11.48
CA VAL A 75 -40.76 -0.93 -11.17
C VAL A 75 -40.28 0.01 -12.28
N VAL A 76 -40.58 -0.28 -13.55
CA VAL A 76 -40.20 0.58 -14.67
C VAL A 76 -40.94 1.91 -14.54
N LYS A 77 -42.24 1.87 -14.23
CA LYS A 77 -43.02 3.08 -13.97
C LYS A 77 -42.51 3.83 -12.75
N LYS A 78 -42.16 3.15 -11.66
CA LYS A 78 -41.54 3.81 -10.49
C LYS A 78 -40.27 4.57 -10.84
N VAL A 79 -39.39 3.98 -11.66
CA VAL A 79 -38.17 4.65 -12.13
C VAL A 79 -38.52 5.83 -13.03
N GLN A 80 -39.45 5.68 -13.96
CA GLN A 80 -39.93 6.78 -14.82
C GLN A 80 -40.54 7.92 -13.98
N MET A 81 -41.31 7.61 -12.94
CA MET A 81 -41.86 8.63 -12.04
C MET A 81 -40.77 9.42 -11.33
N LYS A 82 -39.71 8.74 -10.90
CA LYS A 82 -38.61 9.36 -10.16
C LYS A 82 -37.65 10.14 -11.07
N TYR A 83 -37.29 9.60 -12.23
CA TYR A 83 -36.22 10.14 -13.09
C TYR A 83 -36.68 10.72 -14.43
N GLY A 84 -37.92 10.44 -14.84
CA GLY A 84 -38.45 10.82 -16.14
C GLY A 84 -38.13 9.79 -17.21
N SER A 85 -38.14 10.20 -18.47
CA SER A 85 -37.76 9.33 -19.60
C SER A 85 -36.25 9.09 -19.74
N ASN A 86 -35.41 9.80 -18.98
CA ASN A 86 -33.94 9.76 -19.11
C ASN A 86 -33.28 8.66 -18.25
N PHE A 87 -33.74 7.43 -18.37
CA PHE A 87 -33.12 6.27 -17.72
C PHE A 87 -32.73 5.18 -18.71
N GLY A 88 -31.64 4.46 -18.40
CA GLY A 88 -31.15 3.34 -19.20
C GLY A 88 -31.68 2.01 -18.68
N ILE A 89 -31.93 1.06 -19.58
CA ILE A 89 -32.19 -0.33 -19.20
C ILE A 89 -30.94 -1.17 -19.49
N PHE A 90 -30.30 -1.66 -18.43
CA PHE A 90 -29.15 -2.56 -18.54
C PHE A 90 -29.63 -3.97 -18.83
N LYS A 91 -29.31 -4.44 -20.03
CA LYS A 91 -29.68 -5.76 -20.53
C LYS A 91 -28.60 -6.78 -20.21
N THR A 92 -28.98 -8.06 -20.19
CA THR A 92 -28.07 -9.19 -19.97
C THR A 92 -27.00 -9.24 -21.07
N LEU A 93 -27.37 -8.90 -22.30
CA LEU A 93 -26.43 -8.80 -23.43
C LEU A 93 -25.39 -7.69 -23.25
N ASP A 94 -25.64 -6.68 -22.40
CA ASP A 94 -24.67 -5.63 -22.13
C ASP A 94 -23.48 -6.11 -21.29
N TYR A 95 -23.59 -7.30 -20.70
CA TYR A 95 -22.42 -7.95 -20.13
C TYR A 95 -21.37 -8.28 -21.21
N ASN A 96 -21.75 -8.37 -22.48
CA ASN A 96 -20.81 -8.61 -23.58
C ASN A 96 -19.95 -7.41 -23.94
N LEU A 97 -20.40 -6.21 -23.57
CA LEU A 97 -19.65 -4.98 -23.73
C LEU A 97 -18.50 -4.93 -22.73
N ASP A 98 -17.36 -4.40 -23.15
CA ASP A 98 -16.26 -4.09 -22.24
C ASP A 98 -16.62 -2.92 -21.30
N LEU A 99 -15.78 -2.64 -20.30
CA LEU A 99 -16.08 -1.57 -19.34
C LEU A 99 -16.11 -0.17 -19.97
N LYS A 100 -15.37 0.07 -21.06
CA LYS A 100 -15.32 1.36 -21.76
C LYS A 100 -16.58 1.55 -22.61
N GLU A 101 -17.02 0.50 -23.30
CA GLU A 101 -18.25 0.47 -24.08
C GLU A 101 -19.48 0.64 -23.19
N ARG A 102 -19.55 -0.07 -22.05
CA ARG A 102 -20.64 0.11 -21.08
C ARG A 102 -20.70 1.54 -20.56
N ARG A 103 -19.54 2.12 -20.23
CA ARG A 103 -19.45 3.54 -19.81
C ARG A 103 -19.99 4.47 -20.87
N ALA A 104 -19.58 4.29 -22.12
CA ALA A 104 -20.04 5.12 -23.23
C ALA A 104 -21.57 4.99 -23.44
N LYS A 105 -22.08 3.75 -23.43
CA LYS A 105 -23.51 3.46 -23.60
C LYS A 105 -24.38 4.12 -22.54
N TYR A 106 -23.93 4.10 -21.28
CA TYR A 106 -24.74 4.56 -20.14
C TYR A 106 -24.35 5.95 -19.59
N LYS A 107 -23.50 6.70 -20.29
CA LYS A 107 -22.91 7.96 -19.79
C LYS A 107 -23.95 9.05 -19.52
N ASN A 108 -25.01 9.11 -20.32
CA ASN A 108 -25.94 10.26 -20.36
C ASN A 108 -27.30 10.00 -19.69
N PHE A 109 -27.52 8.79 -19.18
CA PHE A 109 -28.73 8.52 -18.40
C PHE A 109 -28.58 9.08 -16.99
N ASP A 110 -29.68 9.36 -16.29
CA ASP A 110 -29.64 9.78 -14.89
C ASP A 110 -29.59 8.58 -13.92
N VAL A 111 -30.11 7.44 -14.38
CA VAL A 111 -30.11 6.17 -13.64
C VAL A 111 -30.15 5.00 -14.62
N ILE A 112 -29.68 3.84 -14.17
CA ILE A 112 -29.73 2.60 -14.93
C ILE A 112 -30.56 1.57 -14.16
N LEU A 113 -31.61 1.05 -14.77
CA LEU A 113 -32.41 -0.06 -14.26
C LEU A 113 -31.92 -1.36 -14.92
N CYS A 114 -31.56 -2.39 -14.15
CA CYS A 114 -31.22 -3.67 -14.77
C CYS A 114 -32.45 -4.57 -14.86
N GLU A 115 -32.64 -5.14 -16.05
CA GLU A 115 -33.82 -5.93 -16.42
C GLU A 115 -34.03 -7.17 -15.54
N ASN A 116 -32.94 -7.81 -15.09
CA ASN A 116 -33.02 -9.11 -14.41
C ASN A 116 -33.52 -9.03 -12.96
N CYS A 117 -33.27 -7.91 -12.27
CA CYS A 117 -33.70 -7.81 -10.87
C CYS A 117 -34.27 -6.46 -10.48
N ASN A 118 -34.64 -5.61 -11.46
CA ASN A 118 -35.51 -4.47 -11.26
C ASN A 118 -35.10 -3.59 -10.06
N LYS A 119 -33.82 -3.22 -9.99
CA LYS A 119 -33.36 -2.14 -9.09
C LYS A 119 -32.45 -1.21 -9.84
N GLU A 120 -32.44 0.00 -9.35
CA GLU A 120 -31.61 1.11 -9.78
C GLU A 120 -30.12 0.80 -9.51
N THR A 121 -29.27 1.24 -10.42
CA THR A 121 -27.81 1.22 -10.30
C THR A 121 -27.30 2.63 -10.64
N ASN A 122 -26.34 3.11 -9.87
CA ASN A 122 -25.70 4.41 -10.11
C ASN A 122 -24.47 4.24 -11.03
N HIS A 123 -24.06 5.32 -11.70
CA HIS A 123 -22.93 5.42 -12.64
C HIS A 123 -21.57 5.01 -12.06
N TYR A 124 -21.45 4.76 -10.76
CA TYR A 124 -20.19 4.36 -10.12
C TYR A 124 -19.89 2.86 -10.27
N TYR A 125 -20.91 2.02 -10.45
CA TYR A 125 -20.75 0.57 -10.53
C TYR A 125 -21.28 0.05 -11.87
N TRP A 126 -20.39 -0.04 -12.88
CA TRP A 126 -20.70 -0.55 -14.23
C TRP A 126 -20.82 -2.08 -14.31
N TYR A 127 -20.93 -2.72 -13.15
CA TYR A 127 -21.36 -4.09 -12.92
C TYR A 127 -22.28 -4.07 -11.71
N ARG A 128 -23.44 -4.72 -11.80
CA ARG A 128 -24.48 -4.58 -10.77
C ARG A 128 -24.18 -5.46 -9.57
N THR A 129 -23.86 -4.86 -8.44
CA THR A 129 -23.48 -5.54 -7.18
C THR A 129 -24.51 -6.61 -6.77
N PHE A 130 -25.82 -6.33 -6.87
CA PHE A 130 -26.84 -7.30 -6.46
C PHE A 130 -26.93 -8.57 -7.33
N CYS A 131 -26.93 -8.42 -8.67
CA CYS A 131 -26.87 -9.58 -9.58
C CYS A 131 -25.55 -10.33 -9.41
N TYR A 132 -24.45 -9.57 -9.34
CA TYR A 132 -23.10 -10.09 -9.14
C TYR A 132 -22.98 -10.89 -7.83
N ASP A 133 -23.56 -10.41 -6.73
CA ASP A 133 -23.49 -11.04 -5.42
C ASP A 133 -24.26 -12.37 -5.39
N LYS A 134 -25.40 -12.42 -6.09
CA LYS A 134 -26.22 -13.64 -6.24
C LYS A 134 -25.67 -14.64 -7.26
N GLU A 135 -24.85 -14.19 -8.20
CA GLU A 135 -24.24 -15.09 -9.19
C GLU A 135 -23.24 -16.04 -8.52
N THR A 136 -23.45 -17.34 -8.73
CA THR A 136 -22.63 -18.42 -8.18
C THR A 136 -21.64 -18.96 -9.21
N ASP A 137 -21.97 -18.83 -10.50
CA ASP A 137 -21.05 -19.15 -11.58
C ASP A 137 -19.91 -18.12 -11.61
N ILE A 138 -18.71 -18.60 -11.31
CA ILE A 138 -17.51 -17.77 -11.20
C ILE A 138 -17.20 -17.06 -12.52
N TYR A 139 -17.42 -17.71 -13.68
CA TYR A 139 -17.15 -17.12 -14.99
C TYR A 139 -18.16 -16.02 -15.29
N LYS A 140 -19.45 -16.29 -15.08
CA LYS A 140 -20.50 -15.26 -15.25
C LYS A 140 -20.27 -14.08 -14.33
N LYS A 141 -20.00 -14.32 -13.05
CA LYS A 141 -19.73 -13.26 -12.06
C LYS A 141 -18.60 -12.33 -12.50
N ARG A 142 -17.55 -12.88 -13.11
CA ARG A 142 -16.41 -12.11 -13.61
C ARG A 142 -16.69 -11.38 -14.90
N TYR A 143 -17.38 -12.02 -15.82
CA TYR A 143 -17.87 -11.39 -17.04
C TYR A 143 -18.79 -10.22 -16.71
N MET A 144 -19.61 -10.35 -15.67
CA MET A 144 -20.41 -9.25 -15.14
C MET A 144 -19.51 -8.11 -14.66
N LYS A 145 -18.42 -8.39 -13.94
CA LYS A 145 -17.51 -7.38 -13.37
C LYS A 145 -16.62 -6.67 -14.39
N TYR A 146 -16.05 -7.41 -15.34
CA TYR A 146 -14.99 -6.92 -16.23
C TYR A 146 -15.38 -6.88 -17.71
N GLY A 147 -16.49 -7.52 -18.09
CA GLY A 147 -16.88 -7.67 -19.49
C GLY A 147 -16.03 -8.68 -20.23
N SER A 148 -15.92 -8.49 -21.55
CA SER A 148 -15.20 -9.37 -22.47
C SER A 148 -13.67 -9.18 -22.45
N ASN A 149 -13.18 -8.03 -21.99
CA ASN A 149 -11.76 -7.69 -21.96
C ASN A 149 -11.02 -8.24 -20.72
N ILE A 150 -11.07 -9.55 -20.53
CA ILE A 150 -10.43 -10.26 -19.42
C ILE A 150 -9.19 -11.01 -19.92
N GLY A 151 -8.05 -10.81 -19.24
CA GLY A 151 -6.80 -11.53 -19.53
C GLY A 151 -6.72 -12.85 -18.78
N THR A 152 -6.21 -13.89 -19.42
CA THR A 152 -5.94 -15.19 -18.79
C THR A 152 -4.45 -15.34 -18.52
N PHE A 153 -4.09 -15.42 -17.25
CA PHE A 153 -2.75 -15.70 -16.74
C PHE A 153 -2.49 -17.19 -16.73
N ASN A 154 -1.63 -17.62 -17.65
CA ASN A 154 -1.22 -19.01 -17.80
C ASN A 154 -0.04 -19.33 -16.89
N THR A 155 0.14 -20.60 -16.55
CA THR A 155 1.30 -21.06 -15.75
C THR A 155 2.63 -20.72 -16.40
N SER A 156 2.68 -20.68 -17.74
CA SER A 156 3.84 -20.25 -18.51
C SER A 156 4.21 -18.78 -18.26
N ASP A 157 3.25 -17.93 -17.87
CA ASP A 157 3.54 -16.51 -17.60
C ASP A 157 4.39 -16.32 -16.35
N TYR A 158 4.56 -17.37 -15.55
CA TYR A 158 5.53 -17.34 -14.46
C TYR A 158 6.98 -17.22 -14.95
N SER A 159 7.28 -17.52 -16.22
CA SER A 159 8.63 -17.27 -16.78
C SER A 159 8.93 -15.81 -17.04
N LEU A 160 7.88 -15.01 -17.27
CA LEU A 160 7.99 -13.58 -17.47
C LEU A 160 8.35 -12.89 -16.16
N ASP A 161 9.20 -11.88 -16.23
CA ASP A 161 9.48 -11.01 -15.09
C ASP A 161 8.29 -10.07 -14.77
N LEU A 162 8.38 -9.32 -13.67
CA LEU A 162 7.31 -8.41 -13.25
C LEU A 162 7.02 -7.28 -14.26
N LYS A 163 8.04 -6.77 -14.96
CA LYS A 163 7.89 -5.71 -15.97
C LYS A 163 7.20 -6.25 -17.22
N GLU A 164 7.60 -7.44 -17.67
CA GLU A 164 7.00 -8.14 -18.80
C GLU A 164 5.53 -8.48 -18.54
N ARG A 165 5.20 -9.00 -17.35
CA ARG A 165 3.80 -9.28 -16.98
C ARG A 165 2.95 -8.01 -16.92
N ARG A 166 3.51 -6.93 -16.38
CA ARG A 166 2.86 -5.60 -16.37
C ARG A 166 2.53 -5.15 -17.78
N ALA A 167 3.49 -5.24 -18.70
CA ALA A 167 3.29 -4.87 -20.10
C ALA A 167 2.24 -5.75 -20.77
N LYS A 168 2.35 -7.08 -20.61
CA LYS A 168 1.42 -8.06 -21.18
C LYS A 168 -0.03 -7.82 -20.75
N TYR A 169 -0.24 -7.52 -19.46
CA TYR A 169 -1.59 -7.42 -18.88
C TYR A 169 -2.13 -5.99 -18.74
N LYS A 170 -1.40 -4.97 -19.21
CA LYS A 170 -1.71 -3.54 -19.01
C LYS A 170 -3.12 -3.13 -19.47
N ASN A 171 -3.60 -3.71 -20.57
CA ASN A 171 -4.81 -3.27 -21.25
C ASN A 171 -6.06 -4.10 -20.89
N PHE A 172 -5.92 -5.15 -20.06
CA PHE A 172 -7.06 -5.98 -19.65
C PHE A 172 -7.74 -5.39 -18.43
N ASP A 173 -9.08 -5.41 -18.41
CA ASP A 173 -9.89 -4.90 -17.30
C ASP A 173 -9.76 -5.76 -16.03
N GLY A 174 -9.56 -7.07 -16.21
CA GLY A 174 -9.26 -8.01 -15.13
C GLY A 174 -8.32 -9.12 -15.60
N ILE A 175 -7.63 -9.77 -14.66
CA ILE A 175 -6.73 -10.89 -14.96
C ILE A 175 -7.18 -12.10 -14.14
N LEU A 176 -7.28 -13.26 -14.79
CA LEU A 176 -7.66 -14.52 -14.16
C LEU A 176 -6.54 -15.53 -14.24
N CYS A 177 -6.28 -16.21 -13.14
CA CYS A 177 -5.39 -17.35 -13.15
C CYS A 177 -6.06 -18.51 -13.89
N GLY A 178 -5.46 -18.97 -14.99
CA GLY A 178 -5.97 -20.07 -15.81
C GLY A 178 -5.98 -21.44 -15.11
N SER A 179 -5.20 -21.60 -14.02
CA SER A 179 -5.14 -22.89 -13.30
C SER A 179 -6.18 -23.03 -12.19
N CYS A 180 -6.45 -21.96 -11.44
CA CYS A 180 -7.39 -22.01 -10.31
C CYS A 180 -8.65 -21.19 -10.52
N ASN A 181 -8.76 -20.49 -11.66
CA ASN A 181 -9.83 -19.55 -11.94
C ASN A 181 -10.02 -18.63 -10.74
N LYS A 182 -8.97 -18.00 -10.23
CA LYS A 182 -9.06 -16.91 -9.24
C LYS A 182 -8.56 -15.62 -9.86
N GLU A 183 -9.15 -14.51 -9.43
CA GLU A 183 -8.75 -13.19 -9.88
C GLU A 183 -7.32 -12.88 -9.39
N ILE A 184 -6.49 -12.37 -10.29
CA ILE A 184 -5.15 -11.89 -9.96
C ILE A 184 -5.24 -10.39 -9.71
N TYR A 185 -4.79 -9.99 -8.53
CA TYR A 185 -4.74 -8.58 -8.18
C TYR A 185 -3.71 -7.87 -9.05
N ARG A 186 -4.13 -6.76 -9.70
CA ARG A 186 -3.32 -6.00 -10.65
C ARG A 186 -2.00 -5.48 -10.11
N TYR A 187 -1.79 -5.42 -8.80
CA TYR A 187 -0.50 -4.98 -8.24
C TYR A 187 0.52 -6.10 -8.14
N ASN A 188 0.04 -7.35 -8.04
CA ASN A 188 0.90 -8.51 -7.79
C ASN A 188 1.37 -9.15 -9.08
N TYR A 189 0.52 -9.23 -10.12
CA TYR A 189 0.83 -9.95 -11.37
C TYR A 189 1.28 -11.40 -11.16
N TYR A 190 0.76 -12.04 -10.11
CA TYR A 190 0.84 -13.48 -9.88
C TYR A 190 -0.39 -13.94 -9.11
N CYS A 191 -0.79 -15.20 -9.29
CA CYS A 191 -1.88 -15.76 -8.51
C CYS A 191 -1.46 -16.01 -7.05
N THR A 192 -2.00 -15.21 -6.12
CA THR A 192 -1.76 -15.36 -4.68
C THR A 192 -2.28 -16.67 -4.12
N TYR A 193 -3.40 -17.17 -4.66
CA TYR A 193 -3.97 -18.46 -4.24
C TYR A 193 -3.06 -19.63 -4.60
N CYS A 194 -2.60 -19.71 -5.86
CA CYS A 194 -1.63 -20.72 -6.28
C CYS A 194 -0.30 -20.57 -5.52
N TYR A 195 0.17 -19.34 -5.34
CA TYR A 195 1.37 -19.05 -4.57
C TYR A 195 1.26 -19.57 -3.13
N ASN A 196 0.14 -19.35 -2.44
CA ASN A 196 -0.03 -19.81 -1.06
C ASN A 196 -0.08 -21.33 -0.93
N LYS A 197 -0.54 -22.04 -1.97
CA LYS A 197 -0.54 -23.52 -2.02
C LYS A 197 0.83 -24.12 -2.35
N GLU A 198 1.70 -23.38 -3.03
CA GLU A 198 3.02 -23.86 -3.40
C GLU A 198 3.92 -24.00 -2.15
N THR A 199 4.52 -25.18 -2.00
CA THR A 199 5.39 -25.52 -0.87
C THR A 199 6.87 -25.43 -1.25
N ASN A 200 7.22 -25.59 -2.53
CA ASN A 200 8.58 -25.43 -3.01
C ASN A 200 8.96 -23.95 -3.06
N ILE A 201 9.90 -23.54 -2.22
CA ILE A 201 10.30 -22.14 -2.05
C ILE A 201 10.84 -21.52 -3.35
N ILE A 202 11.63 -22.27 -4.12
CA ILE A 202 12.18 -21.79 -5.40
C ILE A 202 11.03 -21.51 -6.38
N LYS A 203 10.04 -22.40 -6.45
CA LYS A 203 8.84 -22.17 -7.27
C LYS A 203 8.04 -20.96 -6.79
N LYS A 204 7.87 -20.75 -5.48
CA LYS A 204 7.19 -19.56 -4.93
C LYS A 204 7.86 -18.26 -5.40
N ILE A 205 9.18 -18.24 -5.38
CA ILE A 205 9.97 -17.06 -5.76
C ILE A 205 9.90 -16.84 -7.26
N TYR A 206 10.00 -17.90 -8.05
CA TYR A 206 9.74 -17.84 -9.49
C TYR A 206 8.33 -17.31 -9.80
N MET A 207 7.32 -17.73 -9.03
CA MET A 207 5.97 -17.22 -9.21
C MET A 207 5.86 -15.72 -8.93
N LYS A 208 6.61 -15.19 -7.96
CA LYS A 208 6.56 -13.78 -7.55
C LYS A 208 7.40 -12.88 -8.46
N TYR A 209 8.62 -13.29 -8.79
CA TYR A 209 9.62 -12.46 -9.47
C TYR A 209 9.93 -12.90 -10.91
N GLY A 210 9.43 -14.06 -11.32
CA GLY A 210 9.73 -14.64 -12.63
C GLY A 210 11.15 -15.12 -12.74
N SER A 211 11.75 -14.89 -13.90
CA SER A 211 13.16 -15.23 -14.17
C SER A 211 14.16 -14.22 -13.58
N ASN A 212 13.71 -13.06 -13.09
CA ASN A 212 14.57 -11.98 -12.60
C ASN A 212 14.96 -12.12 -11.11
N PHE A 213 15.37 -13.32 -10.69
CA PHE A 213 15.95 -13.57 -9.37
C PHE A 213 17.31 -14.26 -9.48
N LYS A 214 18.12 -14.18 -8.44
CA LYS A 214 19.43 -14.84 -8.38
C LYS A 214 19.67 -15.50 -7.03
N ILE A 215 20.42 -16.60 -7.04
CA ILE A 215 20.89 -17.24 -5.83
C ILE A 215 22.24 -16.60 -5.44
N LEU A 216 22.34 -16.17 -4.19
CA LEU A 216 23.59 -15.82 -3.53
C LEU A 216 24.26 -17.11 -3.09
N ASN A 217 25.37 -17.46 -3.76
CA ASN A 217 26.12 -18.65 -3.40
C ASN A 217 26.98 -18.35 -2.17
N ILE A 218 27.33 -19.38 -1.41
CA ILE A 218 28.31 -19.27 -0.31
C ILE A 218 29.63 -18.68 -0.83
N SER A 219 30.02 -19.14 -2.02
CA SER A 219 30.83 -18.47 -3.04
C SER A 219 31.12 -16.98 -2.85
N ASP A 220 29.99 -16.27 -2.89
CA ASP A 220 29.92 -14.85 -3.14
C ASP A 220 30.26 -14.05 -1.88
N TYR A 221 30.31 -14.69 -0.70
CA TYR A 221 30.83 -14.07 0.51
C TYR A 221 32.35 -13.79 0.47
N ASN A 222 33.07 -14.32 -0.52
CA ASN A 222 34.47 -13.93 -0.77
C ASN A 222 34.60 -12.55 -1.44
N LEU A 223 33.55 -12.10 -2.13
CA LEU A 223 33.49 -10.78 -2.75
C LEU A 223 33.28 -9.72 -1.67
N ASP A 224 33.88 -8.55 -1.85
CA ASP A 224 33.61 -7.43 -0.96
C ASP A 224 32.13 -6.97 -1.06
N LEU A 225 31.67 -6.16 -0.10
CA LEU A 225 30.28 -5.72 -0.07
C LEU A 225 29.89 -4.87 -1.30
N LYS A 226 30.81 -4.07 -1.86
CA LYS A 226 30.55 -3.25 -3.05
C LYS A 226 30.44 -4.13 -4.30
N GLU A 227 31.34 -5.10 -4.45
CA GLU A 227 31.31 -6.09 -5.53
C GLU A 227 30.01 -6.91 -5.51
N ARG A 228 29.59 -7.38 -4.33
CA ARG A 228 28.30 -8.10 -4.19
C ARG A 228 27.12 -7.23 -4.56
N LYS A 229 27.07 -5.99 -4.06
CA LYS A 229 26.01 -5.05 -4.42
C LYS A 229 25.94 -4.87 -5.94
N ALA A 230 27.07 -4.62 -6.59
CA ALA A 230 27.12 -4.48 -8.05
C ALA A 230 26.65 -5.75 -8.77
N LYS A 231 27.05 -6.94 -8.29
CA LYS A 231 26.66 -8.22 -8.86
C LYS A 231 25.15 -8.46 -8.81
N TYR A 232 24.49 -8.09 -7.71
CA TYR A 232 23.09 -8.42 -7.47
C TYR A 232 22.08 -7.28 -7.70
N MET A 233 22.52 -6.03 -7.83
CA MET A 233 21.66 -4.83 -7.92
C MET A 233 20.58 -4.88 -9.02
N LYS A 234 20.81 -5.65 -10.09
CA LYS A 234 19.89 -5.75 -11.23
C LYS A 234 18.74 -6.74 -11.04
N PHE A 235 18.80 -7.61 -10.03
CA PHE A 235 17.78 -8.62 -9.79
C PHE A 235 16.70 -8.09 -8.86
N ASP A 236 15.46 -8.52 -9.07
CA ASP A 236 14.35 -8.11 -8.21
C ASP A 236 14.39 -8.84 -6.86
N CYS A 237 15.03 -10.00 -6.80
CA CYS A 237 15.14 -10.82 -5.60
C CYS A 237 16.45 -11.60 -5.56
N ILE A 238 17.02 -11.71 -4.35
CA ILE A 238 18.17 -12.57 -4.05
C ILE A 238 17.72 -13.68 -3.09
N LEU A 239 18.14 -14.91 -3.37
CA LEU A 239 17.91 -16.08 -2.54
C LEU A 239 19.20 -16.54 -1.86
N CYS A 240 19.14 -16.80 -0.57
CA CYS A 240 20.24 -17.49 0.09
C CYS A 240 20.29 -18.97 -0.31
N GLU A 241 21.42 -19.43 -0.85
CA GLU A 241 21.67 -20.84 -1.15
C GLU A 241 21.46 -21.75 0.08
N ASN A 242 21.95 -21.34 1.26
CA ASN A 242 21.95 -22.19 2.45
C ASN A 242 20.57 -22.40 3.08
N CYS A 243 19.76 -21.34 3.15
CA CYS A 243 18.50 -21.39 3.88
C CYS A 243 17.26 -21.16 3.02
N ASN A 244 17.42 -20.97 1.71
CA ASN A 244 16.34 -20.68 0.77
C ASN A 244 15.46 -19.49 1.20
N LYS A 245 16.01 -18.54 1.95
CA LYS A 245 15.27 -17.32 2.33
C LYS A 245 15.61 -16.19 1.38
N GLU A 246 14.61 -15.37 1.14
CA GLU A 246 14.75 -14.09 0.45
C GLU A 246 15.67 -13.18 1.28
N ILE A 247 16.62 -12.57 0.58
CA ILE A 247 17.57 -11.60 1.11
C ILE A 247 17.12 -10.21 0.65
N ASP A 248 17.17 -9.23 1.55
CA ASP A 248 17.00 -7.85 1.15
C ASP A 248 18.13 -7.44 0.19
N ASN A 249 17.77 -6.97 -1.01
CA ASN A 249 18.72 -6.55 -2.04
C ASN A 249 19.71 -5.48 -1.52
N TYR A 250 19.36 -4.69 -0.51
CA TYR A 250 20.27 -3.70 0.09
C TYR A 250 21.37 -4.32 0.95
N GLU A 251 21.08 -5.45 1.61
CA GLU A 251 22.02 -6.11 2.52
C GLU A 251 23.04 -6.94 1.74
N CYS A 252 22.63 -7.62 0.67
CA CYS A 252 23.50 -8.53 -0.11
C CYS A 252 24.19 -9.63 0.73
N TYR A 253 23.64 -9.95 1.90
CA TYR A 253 24.01 -11.10 2.73
C TYR A 253 22.76 -11.65 3.43
N CYS A 254 22.77 -12.94 3.77
CA CYS A 254 21.64 -13.54 4.47
C CYS A 254 21.69 -13.24 5.97
N THR A 255 20.85 -12.32 6.46
CA THR A 255 20.70 -12.00 7.89
C THR A 255 20.34 -13.22 8.73
N TYR A 256 19.47 -14.09 8.23
CA TYR A 256 19.08 -15.29 8.96
C TYR A 256 20.27 -16.25 9.20
N CYS A 257 21.07 -16.51 8.16
CA CYS A 257 22.28 -17.31 8.30
C CYS A 257 23.31 -16.58 9.17
N TYR A 258 23.43 -15.26 9.02
CA TYR A 258 24.34 -14.45 9.84
C TYR A 258 24.02 -14.58 11.32
N TYR A 259 22.76 -14.48 11.75
CA TYR A 259 22.42 -14.60 13.18
C TYR A 259 22.63 -16.01 13.74
N LYS A 260 22.50 -17.05 12.90
CA LYS A 260 22.74 -18.44 13.28
C LYS A 260 24.22 -18.83 13.34
N GLU A 261 25.07 -18.16 12.58
CA GLU A 261 26.49 -18.47 12.53
C GLU A 261 27.15 -18.14 13.88
N THR A 262 28.00 -19.05 14.37
CA THR A 262 28.71 -18.88 15.64
C THR A 262 30.18 -18.54 15.42
N ASP A 263 30.74 -18.94 14.28
CA ASP A 263 32.10 -18.59 13.89
C ASP A 263 32.14 -17.10 13.50
N ILE A 264 32.91 -16.33 14.28
CA ILE A 264 33.05 -14.89 14.07
C ILE A 264 33.65 -14.61 12.70
N ASN A 265 34.65 -15.37 12.25
CA ASN A 265 35.27 -15.15 10.93
C ASN A 265 34.22 -15.30 9.82
N LYS A 266 33.41 -16.35 9.88
CA LYS A 266 32.33 -16.57 8.90
C LYS A 266 31.26 -15.48 8.97
N LYS A 267 30.85 -15.07 10.18
CA LYS A 267 29.92 -13.94 10.35
C LYS A 267 30.43 -12.67 9.69
N CYS A 268 31.70 -12.35 9.92
CA CYS A 268 32.34 -11.15 9.37
C CYS A 268 32.43 -11.25 7.85
N GLN A 269 32.86 -12.41 7.34
CA GLN A 269 32.93 -12.69 5.91
C GLN A 269 31.57 -12.52 5.23
N MET A 270 30.51 -13.02 5.86
CA MET A 270 29.15 -12.86 5.34
C MET A 270 28.74 -11.40 5.21
N LYS A 271 29.03 -10.56 6.20
CA LYS A 271 28.58 -9.16 6.23
C LYS A 271 29.47 -8.24 5.41
N TYR A 272 30.78 -8.45 5.44
CA TYR A 272 31.77 -7.49 4.94
C TYR A 272 32.58 -8.00 3.74
N GLY A 273 32.54 -9.30 3.45
CA GLY A 273 33.37 -9.93 2.42
C GLY A 273 34.74 -10.34 2.95
N SER A 274 35.76 -10.38 2.10
CA SER A 274 37.12 -10.79 2.51
C SER A 274 37.97 -9.67 3.13
N ASN A 275 37.52 -8.40 3.06
CA ASN A 275 38.31 -7.24 3.47
C ASN A 275 37.98 -6.75 4.90
N PHE A 276 38.15 -7.61 5.91
CA PHE A 276 37.97 -7.23 7.31
C PHE A 276 39.14 -7.72 8.20
N GLY A 277 39.42 -6.96 9.25
CA GLY A 277 40.37 -7.30 10.29
C GLY A 277 39.65 -7.76 11.56
N ILE A 278 40.32 -8.60 12.34
CA ILE A 278 39.91 -8.92 13.71
C ILE A 278 40.97 -8.37 14.66
N LEU A 279 40.52 -7.56 15.61
CA LEU A 279 41.32 -7.18 16.76
C LEU A 279 41.22 -8.29 17.80
N TYR A 280 42.28 -9.08 17.89
CA TYR A 280 42.41 -10.16 18.86
C TYR A 280 42.72 -9.59 20.24
N THR A 281 42.39 -10.33 21.29
CA THR A 281 42.73 -9.94 22.66
C THR A 281 44.26 -9.81 22.84
N SER A 282 45.04 -10.63 22.13
CA SER A 282 46.50 -10.56 22.11
C SER A 282 47.04 -9.27 21.48
N ASP A 283 46.28 -8.60 20.60
CA ASP A 283 46.69 -7.36 19.96
C ASP A 283 46.77 -6.20 20.96
N TYR A 284 46.14 -6.32 22.14
CA TYR A 284 46.31 -5.33 23.21
C TYR A 284 47.72 -5.31 23.81
N ASN A 285 48.58 -6.28 23.50
CA ASN A 285 50.00 -6.22 23.86
C ASN A 285 50.81 -5.29 22.94
N LEU A 286 50.32 -5.06 21.71
CA LEU A 286 50.91 -4.13 20.76
C LEU A 286 50.65 -2.68 21.18
N SER A 287 51.57 -1.78 20.83
CA SER A 287 51.34 -0.34 20.91
C SER A 287 50.22 0.09 19.95
N VAL A 288 49.63 1.26 20.20
CA VAL A 288 48.57 1.82 19.34
C VAL A 288 49.05 1.98 17.89
N ILE A 289 50.32 2.37 17.68
CA ILE A 289 50.93 2.54 16.35
C ILE A 289 51.04 1.20 15.62
N GLU A 290 51.49 0.15 16.31
CA GLU A 290 51.58 -1.20 15.74
C GLU A 290 50.19 -1.76 15.42
N ARG A 291 49.19 -1.54 16.28
CA ARG A 291 47.79 -1.93 15.98
C ARG A 291 47.24 -1.21 14.75
N LYS A 292 47.53 0.08 14.62
CA LYS A 292 47.15 0.87 13.45
C LYS A 292 47.80 0.32 12.18
N ALA A 293 49.11 0.08 12.20
CA ALA A 293 49.83 -0.47 11.06
C ALA A 293 49.32 -1.87 10.66
N LYS A 294 49.02 -2.73 11.64
CA LYS A 294 48.46 -4.08 11.41
C LYS A 294 47.11 -4.04 10.69
N ASN A 295 46.28 -3.04 10.98
CA ASN A 295 44.90 -3.01 10.50
C ASN A 295 44.62 -1.96 9.41
N ILE A 296 45.64 -1.24 8.92
CA ILE A 296 45.47 -0.12 7.98
C ILE A 296 44.85 -0.52 6.63
N TYR A 297 45.00 -1.79 6.24
CA TYR A 297 44.52 -2.31 4.96
C TYR A 297 43.10 -2.85 5.01
N PHE A 298 42.51 -2.97 6.21
CA PHE A 298 41.14 -3.45 6.36
C PHE A 298 40.15 -2.29 6.36
N ASP A 299 39.07 -2.43 5.61
CA ASP A 299 37.99 -1.45 5.61
C ASP A 299 37.28 -1.39 6.96
N ILE A 300 37.20 -2.54 7.65
CA ILE A 300 36.45 -2.74 8.90
C ILE A 300 37.27 -3.60 9.86
N ILE A 301 37.28 -3.24 11.13
CA ILE A 301 37.96 -3.99 12.19
C ILE A 301 36.93 -4.37 13.25
N LEU A 302 36.92 -5.64 13.67
CA LEU A 302 35.96 -6.16 14.63
C LEU A 302 36.66 -6.70 15.87
N CYS A 303 36.07 -6.49 17.03
CA CYS A 303 36.58 -7.07 18.26
C CYS A 303 36.27 -8.57 18.33
N GLU A 304 37.28 -9.39 18.58
CA GLU A 304 37.14 -10.83 18.80
C GLU A 304 36.10 -11.17 19.90
N ASN A 305 36.11 -10.43 21.01
CA ASN A 305 35.31 -10.78 22.19
C ASN A 305 33.82 -10.40 22.08
N CYS A 306 33.48 -9.36 21.33
CA CYS A 306 32.10 -8.87 21.26
C CYS A 306 31.54 -8.71 19.85
N SER A 307 32.34 -9.01 18.82
CA SER A 307 32.00 -8.90 17.40
C SER A 307 31.46 -7.51 16.99
N LYS A 308 31.78 -6.48 17.78
CA LYS A 308 31.42 -5.09 17.46
C LYS A 308 32.52 -4.45 16.64
N GLU A 309 32.10 -3.58 15.74
CA GLU A 309 32.98 -2.75 14.93
C GLU A 309 33.75 -1.78 15.82
N ILE A 310 35.04 -1.68 15.53
CA ILE A 310 35.96 -0.76 16.20
C ILE A 310 36.04 0.49 15.35
N ASP A 311 35.62 1.60 15.95
CA ASP A 311 35.61 2.89 15.28
C ASP A 311 37.05 3.32 14.93
N ASN A 312 37.34 3.44 13.64
CA ASN A 312 38.70 3.47 13.06
C ASN A 312 39.40 4.83 13.22
N TYR A 313 38.77 5.80 13.90
CA TYR A 313 39.22 7.19 13.83
C TYR A 313 40.36 7.55 14.78
N ASN A 314 40.57 6.89 15.92
CA ASN A 314 41.63 7.32 16.85
C ASN A 314 42.30 6.26 17.74
N TYR A 315 41.66 5.13 18.07
CA TYR A 315 42.12 4.37 19.25
C TYR A 315 42.42 2.87 19.06
N TYR A 316 41.98 2.23 17.97
CA TYR A 316 42.25 0.81 17.67
C TYR A 316 42.08 -0.13 18.89
N TYR A 317 41.02 0.10 19.68
CA TYR A 317 40.62 -0.75 20.80
C TYR A 317 39.09 -0.86 20.85
N CYS A 318 38.58 -1.95 21.43
CA CYS A 318 37.14 -2.11 21.60
C CYS A 318 36.63 -1.30 22.81
N THR A 319 35.92 -0.21 22.54
CA THR A 319 35.29 0.64 23.58
C THR A 319 34.31 -0.15 24.43
N TYR A 320 33.45 -0.95 23.81
CA TYR A 320 32.46 -1.75 24.51
C TYR A 320 33.06 -2.74 25.51
N CYS A 321 34.13 -3.45 25.13
CA CYS A 321 34.84 -4.33 26.06
C CYS A 321 35.59 -3.54 27.12
N CYS A 322 36.19 -2.40 26.77
CA CYS A 322 36.92 -1.54 27.70
C CYS A 322 36.00 -0.92 28.77
N ASP A 323 34.75 -0.60 28.42
CA ASP A 323 33.80 -0.02 29.37
C ASP A 323 33.33 -1.06 30.40
N LYS A 324 33.15 -2.30 29.95
CA LYS A 324 32.78 -3.45 30.80
C LYS A 324 33.90 -3.99 31.67
N GLU A 325 35.16 -3.77 31.29
CA GLU A 325 36.31 -4.16 32.10
C GLU A 325 36.28 -3.40 33.44
N THR A 326 36.72 -4.02 34.53
CA THR A 326 36.75 -3.39 35.87
C THR A 326 38.18 -3.10 36.32
N SER A 327 39.16 -3.85 35.81
CA SER A 327 40.57 -3.62 36.11
C SER A 327 41.07 -2.38 35.37
N ILE A 328 41.48 -1.36 36.13
CA ILE A 328 42.10 -0.13 35.60
C ILE A 328 43.34 -0.48 34.78
N ILE A 329 44.12 -1.47 35.24
CA ILE A 329 45.30 -1.97 34.54
C ILE A 329 44.87 -2.52 33.18
N LYS A 330 43.92 -3.47 33.12
CA LYS A 330 43.47 -4.02 31.83
C LYS A 330 42.87 -2.95 30.91
N LYS A 331 42.13 -1.96 31.43
CA LYS A 331 41.68 -0.80 30.62
C LYS A 331 42.85 -0.03 30.04
N GLY A 332 43.90 0.21 30.83
CA GLY A 332 45.14 0.84 30.38
C GLY A 332 45.82 0.05 29.27
N HIS A 333 45.97 -1.27 29.44
CA HIS A 333 46.51 -2.17 28.40
C HIS A 333 45.71 -2.08 27.10
N MET A 334 44.37 -2.14 27.20
CA MET A 334 43.49 -2.06 26.03
C MET A 334 43.65 -0.73 25.29
N LYS A 335 43.73 0.39 26.02
CA LYS A 335 43.81 1.72 25.44
C LYS A 335 45.19 2.04 24.87
N TYR A 336 46.26 1.68 25.57
CA TYR A 336 47.60 2.22 25.32
C TYR A 336 48.64 1.17 24.91
N GLY A 337 48.32 -0.13 25.05
CA GLY A 337 49.28 -1.22 24.85
C GLY A 337 49.93 -1.66 26.17
N SER A 338 50.88 -2.59 26.09
CA SER A 338 51.61 -3.11 27.26
C SER A 338 52.52 -2.08 27.95
N LYS A 339 52.92 -1.02 27.23
CA LYS A 339 53.82 0.04 27.70
C LYS A 339 53.04 1.27 28.13
N PHE A 340 52.40 1.23 29.29
CA PHE A 340 51.77 2.40 29.92
C PHE A 340 52.07 2.44 31.42
N GLY A 341 52.37 3.64 31.93
CA GLY A 341 52.66 3.85 33.34
C GLY A 341 51.39 3.95 34.18
N ILE A 342 51.43 3.38 35.39
CA ILE A 342 50.41 3.60 36.42
C ILE A 342 50.92 4.71 37.33
N PHE A 343 50.14 5.79 37.46
CA PHE A 343 50.48 6.93 38.30
C PHE A 343 49.85 6.74 39.69
N ASN A 344 50.69 6.59 40.72
CA ASN A 344 50.22 6.49 42.10
C ASN A 344 50.12 7.87 42.74
N THR A 345 49.35 7.97 43.83
CA THR A 345 49.15 9.23 44.56
C THR A 345 50.46 9.84 45.05
N SER A 346 51.45 9.02 45.38
CA SER A 346 52.80 9.45 45.77
C SER A 346 53.61 10.07 44.63
N ASP A 347 53.25 9.78 43.37
CA ASP A 347 53.97 10.29 42.20
C ASP A 347 53.63 11.76 41.89
N TYR A 348 52.58 12.32 42.51
CA TYR A 348 52.21 13.75 42.36
C TYR A 348 53.27 14.71 42.91
N ASN A 349 54.17 14.23 43.77
CA ASN A 349 55.26 15.02 44.33
C ASN A 349 56.54 15.01 43.46
N LEU A 350 56.59 14.15 42.44
CA LEU A 350 57.73 14.04 41.52
C LEU A 350 57.69 15.13 40.44
N ASP A 351 58.84 15.53 39.92
CA ASP A 351 58.90 16.45 38.77
C ASP A 351 58.62 15.74 37.44
N LEU A 352 58.45 16.50 36.34
CA LEU A 352 58.11 15.92 35.03
C LEU A 352 59.18 14.94 34.51
N LYS A 353 60.45 15.16 34.83
CA LYS A 353 61.58 14.33 34.37
C LYS A 353 61.61 13.02 35.14
N GLU A 354 61.39 13.07 36.45
CA GLU A 354 61.26 11.91 37.35
C GLU A 354 60.01 11.06 37.02
N ARG A 355 58.91 11.70 36.64
CA ARG A 355 57.71 11.00 36.17
C ARG A 355 57.95 10.27 34.85
N LYS A 356 58.70 10.88 33.92
CA LYS A 356 59.01 10.29 32.61
C LYS A 356 59.96 9.09 32.70
N SER A 357 60.93 9.12 33.62
CA SER A 357 61.85 7.98 33.81
C SER A 357 61.12 6.72 34.32
N LYS A 358 60.12 6.86 35.20
CA LYS A 358 59.28 5.74 35.67
C LYS A 358 58.44 5.07 34.58
N ILE A 359 58.13 5.79 33.49
CA ILE A 359 57.37 5.24 32.35
C ILE A 359 58.30 4.44 31.41
N GLN A 360 59.60 4.73 31.39
CA GLN A 360 60.58 4.05 30.52
C GLN A 360 61.09 2.71 31.06
N GLU A 361 60.77 2.36 32.32
CA GLU A 361 61.21 1.10 32.96
C GLU A 361 60.26 -0.10 32.74
N PHE A 362 59.16 0.06 31.96
CA PHE A 362 58.17 -1.01 31.69
C PHE A 362 58.01 -1.35 30.20
#